data_AF-A0A146L6W5-F1
#
_entry.id   AF-A0A146L6W5-F1
#
_cell.length_a   1.000
_cell.length_b   1.000
_cell.length_c   1.000
_cell.angle_alpha   90.00
_cell.angle_beta   90.00
_cell.angle_gamma   90.00
#
_symmetry.space_group_name_H-M   'P 1'
#
loop_
_entity.id
_entity.type
_entity.pdbx_description
1 polymer ?
#
loop_
_entity_poly.entity_id
_entity_poly.type
_entity_poly.pdbx_seq_one_letter_code
_entity_poly.pdbx_strand_id
1 'polypeptide(L)'
;MILFGSYSGGLLSESSGRRKSLLAAVTPSIVGWIVTGTCDTMTALISGFLLLGIGMGLSNSCAGVYLTELEVTDKWRRVVSAAKGVAFSFGITFIYVLGSIIRTDWKRIALISCAIPSLAFVLGIIFLRESRIWLRRPAKTPTDKFFCGLQRSFWSALVDRVDVYRFFYPFSAVLILFQLSGATVLITFAISLLDKIVVERNVDPYVLAIGLGLSHMIGPVLAEVFSSKFGVRRTLVYSGVL
;
A
#
# COMPACT_ATOMS: atom_id res chain seq x y z
N MET A 1 12.76 2.30 -3.69
CA MET A 1 12.57 2.30 -2.22
C MET A 1 11.55 1.26 -1.80
N ILE A 2 10.33 1.30 -2.35
CA ILE A 2 9.28 0.30 -2.06
C ILE A 2 9.75 -1.12 -2.36
N LEU A 3 10.43 -1.37 -3.49
CA LEU A 3 10.98 -2.69 -3.82
C LEU A 3 11.93 -3.24 -2.74
N PHE A 4 12.81 -2.38 -2.23
CA PHE A 4 13.73 -2.74 -1.13
C PHE A 4 12.96 -3.04 0.16
N GLY A 5 11.97 -2.22 0.51
CA GLY A 5 11.09 -2.47 1.65
C GLY A 5 10.27 -3.75 1.50
N SER A 6 9.79 -4.06 0.30
CA SER A 6 9.04 -5.29 0.03
C SER A 6 9.93 -6.52 0.18
N TYR A 7 11.17 -6.44 -0.29
CA TYR A 7 12.18 -7.50 -0.18
C TYR A 7 12.57 -7.75 1.28
N SER A 8 12.92 -6.70 2.02
CA SER A 8 13.25 -6.81 3.44
C SER A 8 12.05 -7.22 4.30
N GLY A 9 10.83 -6.89 3.88
CA GLY A 9 9.60 -7.30 4.56
C GLY A 9 9.36 -8.79 4.51
N GLY A 10 9.70 -9.43 3.39
CA GLY A 10 9.69 -10.89 3.27
C GLY A 10 10.60 -11.54 4.31
N LEU A 11 11.86 -11.07 4.39
CA LEU A 11 12.84 -11.55 5.38
C LEU A 11 12.35 -11.37 6.82
N LEU A 12 11.89 -10.18 7.15
CA LEU A 12 11.48 -9.81 8.50
C LEU A 12 10.24 -10.58 8.96
N SER A 13 9.32 -10.84 8.03
CA SER A 13 8.07 -11.54 8.32
C SER A 13 8.27 -13.04 8.56
N GLU A 14 9.25 -13.63 7.90
CA GLU A 14 9.65 -15.02 8.14
C GLU A 14 10.46 -15.16 9.45
N SER A 15 11.34 -14.21 9.77
CA SER A 15 12.23 -14.29 10.94
C SER A 15 11.54 -13.95 12.26
N SER A 16 10.74 -12.90 12.29
CA SER A 16 10.22 -12.32 13.53
C SER A 16 8.75 -12.66 13.78
N GLY A 17 8.09 -13.31 12.83
CA GLY A 17 6.65 -13.55 12.83
C GLY A 17 5.86 -12.43 12.17
N ARG A 18 4.59 -12.70 11.85
CA ARG A 18 3.74 -11.80 11.05
C ARG A 18 3.33 -10.56 11.82
N ARG A 19 3.01 -10.70 13.12
CA ARG A 19 2.62 -9.55 13.95
C ARG A 19 3.80 -8.62 14.18
N LYS A 20 4.96 -9.15 14.57
CA LYS A 20 6.16 -8.33 14.84
C LYS A 20 6.68 -7.66 13.58
N SER A 21 6.63 -8.33 12.42
CA SER A 21 7.01 -7.71 11.15
C SER A 21 6.07 -6.58 10.73
N LEU A 22 4.76 -6.72 10.93
CA LEU A 22 3.81 -5.60 10.72
C LEU A 22 4.12 -4.42 11.63
N LEU A 23 4.42 -4.65 12.91
CA LEU A 23 4.78 -3.58 13.85
C LEU A 23 6.11 -2.93 13.47
N ALA A 24 7.11 -3.72 13.10
CA ALA A 24 8.40 -3.23 12.63
C ALA A 24 8.29 -2.42 11.33
N ALA A 25 7.31 -2.74 10.47
CA ALA A 25 7.05 -2.00 9.23
C ALA A 25 6.52 -0.58 9.46
N VAL A 26 5.77 -0.36 10.54
CA VAL A 26 5.19 0.95 10.88
C VAL A 26 6.23 1.89 11.51
N THR A 27 7.25 1.33 12.16
CA THR A 27 8.33 2.09 12.80
C THR A 27 9.04 3.07 11.84
N PRO A 28 9.57 2.64 10.67
CA PRO A 28 10.20 3.56 9.71
C PRO A 28 9.21 4.55 9.11
N SER A 29 7.91 4.23 9.04
CA SER A 29 6.90 5.19 8.60
C SER A 29 6.71 6.33 9.61
N ILE A 30 6.67 6.03 10.91
CA ILE A 30 6.59 7.06 11.96
C ILE A 30 7.81 7.98 11.91
N VAL A 31 9.01 7.40 11.85
CA VAL A 31 10.27 8.18 11.75
C VAL A 31 10.27 9.02 10.46
N GLY A 32 9.83 8.46 9.33
CA GLY A 32 9.74 9.18 8.07
C GLY A 32 8.85 10.42 8.15
N TRP A 33 7.67 10.30 8.77
CA TRP A 33 6.76 11.46 8.95
C TRP A 33 7.33 12.53 9.89
N ILE A 34 8.00 12.12 10.98
CA ILE A 34 8.67 13.07 11.90
C ILE A 34 9.76 13.84 11.14
N VAL A 35 10.63 13.13 10.42
CA VAL A 35 11.72 13.73 9.65
C VAL A 35 11.18 14.68 8.58
N THR A 36 10.11 14.31 7.88
CA THR A 36 9.45 15.19 6.89
C THR A 36 8.79 16.41 7.54
N GLY A 37 8.27 16.28 8.76
CA GLY A 37 7.67 17.39 9.50
C GLY A 37 8.69 18.38 10.05
N THR A 38 9.88 17.92 10.41
CA THR A 38 10.95 18.75 11.01
C THR A 38 12.08 19.09 10.05
N CYS A 39 11.97 18.77 8.76
CA CYS A 39 13.07 19.01 7.83
C CYS A 39 13.21 20.50 7.47
N ASP A 40 14.44 20.99 7.53
CA ASP A 40 14.81 22.32 7.03
C ASP A 40 15.70 22.24 5.78
N THR A 41 16.20 21.05 5.45
CA THR A 41 17.07 20.80 4.31
C THR A 41 16.44 19.81 3.32
N MET A 42 16.81 19.92 2.05
CA MET A 42 16.35 19.02 0.99
C MET A 42 16.80 17.57 1.23
N THR A 43 17.99 17.37 1.79
CA THR A 43 18.52 16.05 2.15
C THR A 43 17.68 15.37 3.23
N ALA A 44 17.27 16.11 4.26
CA ALA A 44 16.36 15.61 5.29
C ALA A 44 15.00 15.23 4.70
N LEU A 45 14.44 16.06 3.80
CA LEU A 45 13.18 15.76 3.12
C LEU A 45 13.26 14.45 2.30
N ILE A 46 14.32 14.28 1.49
CA ILE A 46 14.53 13.06 0.70
C ILE A 46 14.71 11.85 1.61
N SER A 47 15.41 11.99 2.74
CA SER A 47 15.57 10.92 3.73
C SER A 47 14.24 10.52 4.39
N GLY A 48 13.34 11.47 4.64
CA GLY A 48 11.98 11.19 5.11
C GLY A 48 11.19 10.36 4.11
N PHE A 49 11.20 10.76 2.82
CA PHE A 49 10.55 9.99 1.76
C PHE A 49 11.15 8.59 1.55
N LEU A 50 12.47 8.45 1.72
CA LEU A 50 13.15 7.16 1.74
C LEU A 50 12.56 6.21 2.80
N LEU A 51 12.45 6.70 4.03
CA LEU A 51 11.92 5.94 5.16
C LEU A 51 10.44 5.60 4.99
N LEU A 52 9.62 6.56 4.54
CA LEU A 52 8.21 6.35 4.23
C LEU A 52 8.02 5.25 3.16
N GLY A 53 8.82 5.29 2.09
CA GLY A 53 8.77 4.30 1.02
C GLY A 53 9.17 2.89 1.48
N ILE A 54 10.17 2.78 2.36
CA ILE A 54 10.56 1.50 2.97
C ILE A 54 9.43 0.96 3.85
N GLY A 55 8.86 1.79 4.73
CA GLY A 55 7.76 1.39 5.62
C GLY A 55 6.50 0.96 4.87
N MET A 56 6.16 1.65 3.77
CA MET A 56 5.04 1.27 2.90
C MET A 56 5.27 -0.09 2.22
N GLY A 57 6.48 -0.35 1.71
CA GLY A 57 6.85 -1.64 1.11
C GLY A 57 6.79 -2.80 2.12
N LEU A 58 7.38 -2.59 3.30
CA LEU A 58 7.35 -3.55 4.41
C LEU A 58 5.89 -3.89 4.80
N SER A 59 5.08 -2.86 4.99
CA SER A 59 3.69 -3.00 5.43
C SER A 59 2.85 -3.75 4.40
N ASN A 60 2.99 -3.43 3.11
CA ASN A 60 2.20 -4.08 2.07
C ASN A 60 2.56 -5.57 1.91
N SER A 61 3.85 -5.92 1.95
CA SER A 61 4.30 -7.31 1.93
C SER A 61 3.79 -8.09 3.14
N CYS A 62 3.99 -7.58 4.35
CA CYS A 62 3.60 -8.28 5.58
C CYS A 62 2.08 -8.42 5.68
N ALA A 63 1.32 -7.37 5.34
CA ALA A 63 -0.14 -7.41 5.36
C ALA A 63 -0.70 -8.39 4.31
N GLY A 64 -0.08 -8.49 3.14
CA GLY A 64 -0.47 -9.46 2.12
C GLY A 64 -0.37 -10.90 2.62
N VAL A 65 0.79 -11.26 3.20
CA VAL A 65 1.02 -12.61 3.72
C VAL A 65 0.15 -12.91 4.94
N TYR A 66 0.00 -11.95 5.86
CA TYR A 66 -0.85 -12.11 7.03
C TYR A 66 -2.31 -12.40 6.66
N LEU A 67 -2.84 -11.72 5.64
CA LEU A 67 -4.20 -11.97 5.14
C LEU A 67 -4.37 -13.35 4.51
N THR A 68 -3.34 -13.85 3.81
CA THR A 68 -3.39 -15.20 3.23
C THR A 68 -3.28 -16.29 4.29
N GLU A 69 -2.57 -16.03 5.40
CA GLU A 69 -2.39 -17.01 6.47
C GLU A 69 -3.56 -17.06 7.46
N LEU A 70 -4.41 -16.05 7.50
CA LEU A 70 -5.53 -15.95 8.44
C LEU A 70 -6.72 -16.89 8.14
N GLU A 71 -6.59 -17.86 7.24
CA GLU A 71 -7.66 -18.82 6.87
C GLU A 71 -9.01 -18.15 6.57
N VAL A 72 -8.97 -16.93 6.03
CA VAL A 72 -10.17 -16.17 5.71
C VAL A 72 -10.87 -16.90 4.56
N THR A 73 -12.04 -17.51 4.83
CA THR A 73 -12.88 -18.17 3.81
C THR A 73 -13.00 -17.27 2.57
N ASP A 74 -13.01 -17.83 1.35
CA ASP A 74 -12.99 -17.05 0.10
C ASP A 74 -13.98 -15.89 0.05
N LYS A 75 -15.15 -16.05 0.70
CA LYS A 75 -16.17 -15.00 0.86
C LYS A 75 -15.67 -13.78 1.64
N TRP A 76 -14.99 -13.99 2.76
CA TRP A 76 -14.47 -12.93 3.63
C TRP A 76 -13.20 -12.29 3.05
N ARG A 77 -12.41 -13.02 2.26
CA ARG A 77 -11.18 -12.49 1.63
C ARG A 77 -11.49 -11.34 0.68
N ARG A 78 -12.57 -11.48 -0.09
CA ARG A 78 -13.07 -10.44 -1.01
C ARG A 78 -13.48 -9.18 -0.25
N VAL A 79 -14.28 -9.34 0.80
CA VAL A 79 -14.72 -8.23 1.67
C VAL A 79 -13.53 -7.49 2.30
N VAL A 80 -12.54 -8.22 2.82
CA VAL A 80 -11.34 -7.60 3.42
C VAL A 80 -10.52 -6.86 2.37
N SER A 81 -10.38 -7.42 1.16
CA SER A 81 -9.68 -6.73 0.05
C SER A 81 -10.40 -5.44 -0.36
N ALA A 82 -11.72 -5.47 -0.44
CA ALA A 82 -12.53 -4.29 -0.73
C ALA A 82 -12.41 -3.21 0.37
N ALA A 83 -12.46 -3.64 1.64
CA ALA A 83 -12.28 -2.76 2.79
C ALA A 83 -10.92 -2.04 2.76
N LYS A 84 -9.85 -2.73 2.32
CA LYS A 84 -8.53 -2.09 2.12
C LYS A 84 -8.57 -0.99 1.07
N GLY A 85 -9.27 -1.22 -0.05
CA GLY A 85 -9.43 -0.22 -1.11
C GLY A 85 -10.19 1.00 -0.64
N VAL A 86 -11.31 0.80 0.08
CA VAL A 86 -12.11 1.90 0.65
C VAL A 86 -11.31 2.68 1.70
N ALA A 87 -10.57 2.00 2.58
CA ALA A 87 -9.71 2.63 3.58
C ALA A 87 -8.60 3.46 2.94
N PHE A 88 -8.01 2.99 1.83
CA PHE A 88 -7.01 3.73 1.07
C PHE A 88 -7.59 5.02 0.48
N SER A 89 -8.77 4.94 -0.17
CA SER A 89 -9.44 6.12 -0.72
C SER A 89 -9.86 7.11 0.37
N PHE A 90 -10.33 6.62 1.52
CA PHE A 90 -10.64 7.48 2.67
C PHE A 90 -9.41 8.26 3.14
N GLY A 91 -8.23 7.62 3.18
CA GLY A 91 -6.98 8.29 3.52
C GLY A 91 -6.61 9.42 2.56
N ILE A 92 -6.79 9.22 1.25
CA ILE A 92 -6.56 10.25 0.23
C ILE A 92 -7.51 11.45 0.45
N THR A 93 -8.80 11.19 0.59
CA THR A 93 -9.81 12.24 0.82
C THR A 93 -9.52 13.01 2.10
N PHE A 94 -9.12 12.32 3.17
CA PHE A 94 -8.75 12.94 4.44
C PHE A 94 -7.59 13.94 4.29
N ILE A 95 -6.56 13.57 3.53
CA ILE A 95 -5.41 14.44 3.26
C ILE A 95 -5.82 15.66 2.42
N TYR A 96 -6.73 15.51 1.44
CA TYR A 96 -7.25 16.66 0.69
C TYR A 96 -8.07 17.62 1.54
N VAL A 97 -8.87 17.10 2.48
CA VAL A 97 -9.60 17.93 3.44
C VAL A 97 -8.63 18.68 4.35
N LEU A 98 -7.60 18.01 4.88
CA LEU A 98 -6.55 18.67 5.68
C LEU A 98 -5.80 19.73 4.87
N GLY A 99 -5.48 19.46 3.60
CA GLY A 99 -4.85 20.42 2.71
C GLY A 99 -5.73 21.64 2.43
N SER A 100 -7.05 21.49 2.42
CA SER A 100 -7.99 22.61 2.29
C SER A 100 -7.98 23.53 3.51
N ILE A 101 -7.85 22.96 4.71
CA ILE A 101 -7.85 23.69 6.00
C ILE A 101 -6.48 24.35 6.26
N ILE A 102 -5.38 23.63 6.01
CA ILE A 102 -4.02 24.07 6.32
C ILE A 102 -3.27 24.33 5.00
N ARG A 103 -3.52 25.48 4.38
CA ARG A 103 -2.96 25.80 3.06
C ARG A 103 -1.48 26.22 3.07
N THR A 104 -1.00 26.80 4.17
CA THR A 104 0.32 27.44 4.26
C THR A 104 1.42 26.56 4.86
N ASP A 105 1.07 25.61 5.74
CA ASP A 105 2.05 24.85 6.53
C ASP A 105 2.02 23.34 6.25
N TRP A 106 2.61 22.92 5.12
CA TRP A 106 2.71 21.50 4.76
C TRP A 106 3.45 20.65 5.81
N LYS A 107 4.38 21.25 6.56
CA LYS A 107 5.09 20.61 7.68
C LYS A 107 4.11 20.17 8.79
N ARG A 108 3.10 21.00 9.09
CA ARG A 108 2.06 20.66 10.09
C ARG A 108 1.19 19.50 9.62
N ILE A 109 0.86 19.47 8.32
CA ILE A 109 0.14 18.34 7.72
C ILE A 109 0.95 17.05 7.86
N ALA A 110 2.26 17.08 7.60
CA ALA A 110 3.14 15.92 7.77
C ALA A 110 3.18 15.44 9.25
N LEU A 111 3.24 16.35 10.21
CA LEU A 111 3.21 16.02 11.64
C LEU A 111 1.85 15.44 12.09
N ILE A 112 0.73 16.01 11.63
CA ILE A 112 -0.61 15.46 11.89
C ILE A 112 -0.73 14.06 11.27
N SER A 113 -0.17 13.88 10.07
CA SER A 113 -0.17 12.59 9.38
C SER A 113 0.65 11.53 10.12
N CYS A 114 1.60 11.91 10.98
CA CYS A 114 2.32 11.00 11.87
C CYS A 114 1.41 10.36 12.95
N ALA A 115 0.32 11.02 13.34
CA ALA A 115 -0.64 10.48 14.30
C ALA A 115 -1.36 9.22 13.77
N ILE A 116 -1.53 9.12 12.45
CA ILE A 116 -2.24 8.01 11.80
C ILE A 116 -1.46 6.68 11.91
N PRO A 117 -0.20 6.56 11.45
CA PRO A 117 0.57 5.33 11.58
C PRO A 117 0.89 5.00 13.04
N SER A 118 1.06 5.99 13.92
CA SER A 118 1.26 5.72 15.35
C SER A 118 0.00 5.15 16.01
N LEU A 119 -1.18 5.64 15.67
CA LEU A 119 -2.44 5.03 16.10
C LEU A 119 -2.58 3.59 15.55
N ALA A 120 -2.25 3.39 14.27
CA ALA A 120 -2.25 2.06 13.66
C ALA A 120 -1.27 1.09 14.34
N PHE A 121 -0.11 1.58 14.80
CA PHE A 121 0.85 0.81 15.57
C PHE A 121 0.26 0.35 16.91
N VAL A 122 -0.33 1.27 17.68
CA VAL A 122 -0.93 0.98 18.99
C VAL A 122 -2.10 -0.01 18.83
N LEU A 123 -3.00 0.24 17.88
CA LEU A 123 -4.09 -0.68 17.56
C LEU A 123 -3.55 -2.05 17.12
N GLY A 124 -2.47 -2.05 16.35
CA GLY A 124 -1.83 -3.28 15.91
C GLY A 124 -1.27 -4.10 17.06
N ILE A 125 -0.72 -3.47 18.09
CA ILE A 125 -0.28 -4.17 19.30
C ILE A 125 -1.47 -4.79 20.03
N ILE A 126 -2.58 -4.08 20.18
CA ILE A 126 -3.71 -4.54 20.99
C ILE A 126 -4.49 -5.66 20.30
N PHE A 127 -4.75 -5.53 18.99
CA PHE A 127 -5.70 -6.39 18.29
C PHE A 127 -5.08 -7.49 17.43
N LEU A 128 -3.86 -7.32 16.90
CA LEU A 128 -3.28 -8.36 16.05
C LEU A 128 -2.84 -9.57 16.88
N ARG A 129 -3.32 -10.74 16.48
CA ARG A 129 -2.85 -12.03 16.98
C ARG A 129 -1.77 -12.57 16.05
N GLU A 130 -0.88 -13.39 16.59
CA GLU A 130 0.13 -14.05 15.76
C GLU A 130 -0.53 -15.08 14.83
N SER A 131 0.02 -15.24 13.62
CA SER A 131 -0.47 -16.24 12.67
C SER A 131 -0.24 -17.66 13.22
N ARG A 132 -1.31 -18.47 13.26
CA ARG A 132 -1.24 -19.87 13.72
C ARG A 132 -0.33 -20.72 12.84
N ILE A 133 -0.23 -20.38 11.56
CA ILE A 133 0.60 -21.11 10.57
C ILE A 133 2.08 -20.88 10.88
N TRP A 134 2.47 -19.66 11.26
CA TRP A 134 3.84 -19.36 11.68
C TRP A 134 4.18 -20.08 13.00
N LEU A 135 3.27 -20.06 13.98
CA LEU A 135 3.47 -20.73 15.27
C LEU A 135 3.64 -22.26 15.19
N ARG A 136 3.11 -22.90 14.13
CA ARG A 136 3.23 -24.35 13.92
C ARG A 136 4.53 -24.78 13.25
N ARG A 137 5.39 -23.85 12.82
CA ARG A 137 6.63 -24.20 12.13
C ARG A 137 7.69 -24.72 13.10
N PRO A 138 8.41 -25.80 12.76
CA PRO A 138 9.50 -26.31 13.58
C PRO A 138 10.68 -25.32 13.59
N ALA A 139 11.20 -25.00 14.78
CA ALA A 139 12.21 -23.96 15.03
C ALA A 139 13.63 -24.24 14.46
N LYS A 140 13.81 -25.24 13.60
CA LYS A 140 15.12 -25.87 13.35
C LYS A 140 15.95 -25.30 12.18
N THR A 141 15.45 -24.34 11.40
CA THR A 141 16.24 -23.75 10.29
C THR A 141 16.66 -22.31 10.60
N PRO A 142 17.94 -21.94 10.39
CA PRO A 142 18.35 -20.54 10.41
C PRO A 142 17.53 -19.78 9.36
N THR A 143 16.77 -18.77 9.79
CA THR A 143 15.76 -18.11 8.96
C THR A 143 16.34 -17.51 7.67
N ASP A 144 17.56 -17.00 7.74
CA ASP A 144 18.26 -16.43 6.58
C ASP A 144 18.55 -17.50 5.50
N LYS A 145 18.97 -18.71 5.92
CA LYS A 145 19.23 -19.82 4.98
C LYS A 145 17.92 -20.36 4.38
N PHE A 146 16.85 -20.40 5.16
CA PHE A 146 15.54 -20.80 4.67
C PHE A 146 14.98 -19.80 3.66
N PHE A 147 15.08 -18.49 3.91
CA PHE A 147 14.57 -17.48 2.98
C PHE A 147 15.40 -17.40 1.71
N CYS A 148 16.74 -17.38 1.80
CA CYS A 148 17.58 -17.47 0.61
C CYS A 148 17.29 -18.75 -0.20
N GLY A 149 17.04 -19.87 0.49
CA GLY A 149 16.59 -21.11 -0.12
C GLY A 149 15.23 -20.98 -0.80
N LEU A 150 14.22 -20.43 -0.10
CA LEU A 150 12.86 -20.23 -0.60
C LEU A 150 12.83 -19.28 -1.79
N GLN A 151 13.59 -18.19 -1.73
CA GLN A 151 13.71 -17.24 -2.83
C GLN A 151 14.44 -17.85 -4.01
N ARG A 152 15.52 -18.60 -3.79
CA ARG A 152 16.21 -19.33 -4.87
C ARG A 152 15.30 -20.39 -5.49
N SER A 153 14.53 -21.11 -4.68
CA SER A 153 13.49 -22.05 -5.14
C SER A 153 12.35 -21.34 -5.88
N PHE A 154 11.96 -20.13 -5.47
CA PHE A 154 10.97 -19.32 -6.19
C PHE A 154 11.48 -18.89 -7.55
N TRP A 155 12.70 -18.34 -7.63
CA TRP A 155 13.32 -17.96 -8.91
C TRP A 155 13.55 -19.17 -9.82
N SER A 156 13.97 -20.31 -9.28
CA SER A 156 14.06 -21.57 -10.03
C SER A 156 12.67 -22.00 -10.51
N ALA A 157 11.66 -22.03 -9.64
CA ALA A 157 10.30 -22.40 -10.02
C ALA A 157 9.68 -21.44 -11.04
N LEU A 158 10.05 -20.15 -11.02
CA LEU A 158 9.62 -19.16 -11.99
C LEU A 158 10.15 -19.46 -13.39
N VAL A 159 11.31 -20.09 -13.52
CA VAL A 159 11.92 -20.42 -14.81
C VAL A 159 11.59 -21.86 -15.22
N ASP A 160 11.56 -22.78 -14.25
CA ASP A 160 11.44 -24.23 -14.49
C ASP A 160 9.99 -24.71 -14.64
N ARG A 161 9.01 -24.02 -14.03
CA ARG A 161 7.59 -24.44 -14.08
C ARG A 161 6.82 -23.65 -15.13
N VAL A 162 6.41 -24.36 -16.19
CA VAL A 162 5.55 -23.81 -17.26
C VAL A 162 4.26 -23.19 -16.72
N ASP A 163 3.67 -23.79 -15.70
CA ASP A 163 2.45 -23.29 -15.05
C ASP A 163 2.66 -22.03 -14.22
N VAL A 164 3.90 -21.66 -13.87
CA VAL A 164 4.16 -20.45 -13.08
C VAL A 164 4.45 -19.28 -14.02
N TYR A 165 5.38 -19.45 -14.96
CA TYR A 165 5.79 -18.35 -15.83
C TYR A 165 4.69 -17.91 -16.80
N ARG A 166 3.83 -18.85 -17.25
CA ARG A 166 2.70 -18.54 -18.15
C ARG A 166 1.68 -17.60 -17.51
N PHE A 167 1.52 -17.63 -16.19
CA PHE A 167 0.64 -16.69 -15.48
C PHE A 167 1.38 -15.47 -14.97
N PHE A 168 2.61 -15.64 -14.49
CA PHE A 168 3.38 -14.58 -13.86
C PHE A 168 3.76 -13.46 -14.85
N TYR A 169 4.31 -13.80 -16.02
CA TYR A 169 4.74 -12.80 -17.01
C TYR A 169 3.59 -11.90 -17.49
N PRO A 170 2.46 -12.42 -18.01
CA PRO A 170 1.38 -11.55 -18.46
C PRO A 170 0.74 -10.76 -17.32
N PHE A 171 0.60 -11.36 -16.13
CA PHE A 171 0.08 -10.64 -14.97
C PHE A 171 0.99 -9.49 -14.55
N SER A 172 2.30 -9.72 -14.48
CA SER A 172 3.28 -8.67 -14.15
C SER A 172 3.32 -7.57 -15.23
N ALA A 173 3.20 -7.94 -16.51
CA ALA A 173 3.15 -6.99 -17.62
C ALA A 173 1.93 -6.06 -17.51
N VAL A 174 0.75 -6.60 -17.19
CA VAL A 174 -0.46 -5.80 -16.97
C VAL A 174 -0.27 -4.80 -15.82
N LEU A 175 0.34 -5.23 -14.71
CA LEU A 175 0.62 -4.33 -13.58
C LEU A 175 1.60 -3.21 -13.94
N ILE A 176 2.64 -3.52 -14.72
CA ILE A 176 3.61 -2.52 -15.19
C ILE A 176 2.91 -1.51 -16.11
N LEU A 177 2.12 -1.98 -17.07
CA LEU A 177 1.36 -1.12 -17.97
C LEU A 177 0.37 -0.22 -17.21
N PHE A 178 -0.30 -0.75 -16.19
CA PHE A 178 -1.19 0.04 -15.35
C PHE A 178 -0.46 1.17 -14.61
N GLN A 179 0.74 0.91 -14.09
CA GLN A 179 1.53 1.95 -13.44
C GLN A 179 2.10 2.97 -14.44
N LEU A 180 2.42 2.54 -15.67
CA LEU A 180 2.85 3.43 -16.76
C LEU A 180 1.72 4.32 -17.29
N SER A 181 0.45 3.93 -17.13
CA SER A 181 -0.71 4.77 -17.47
C SER A 181 -0.74 6.10 -16.70
N GLY A 182 0.07 6.26 -15.64
CA GLY A 182 0.19 7.53 -14.93
C GLY A 182 -0.90 7.81 -13.90
N ALA A 183 -1.74 6.82 -13.57
CA ALA A 183 -2.80 6.98 -12.56
C ALA A 183 -2.26 7.47 -11.20
N THR A 184 -1.08 7.00 -10.79
CA THR A 184 -0.42 7.44 -9.56
C THR A 184 0.09 8.88 -9.64
N VAL A 185 0.54 9.31 -10.83
CA VAL A 185 1.01 10.68 -11.10
C VAL A 185 -0.15 11.66 -11.02
N LEU A 186 -1.31 11.31 -11.60
CA LEU A 186 -2.51 12.14 -11.54
C LEU A 186 -2.97 12.38 -10.10
N ILE A 187 -2.94 11.36 -9.23
CA ILE A 187 -3.29 11.51 -7.81
C ILE A 187 -2.26 12.40 -7.11
N THR A 188 -0.97 12.18 -7.37
CA THR A 188 0.12 12.90 -6.68
C THR A 188 0.14 14.38 -7.04
N PHE A 189 -0.12 14.73 -8.30
CA PHE A 189 -0.12 16.09 -8.80
C PHE A 189 -1.53 16.67 -8.98
N ALA A 190 -2.56 16.04 -8.38
CA ALA A 190 -3.96 16.41 -8.59
C ALA A 190 -4.19 17.91 -8.36
N ILE A 191 -3.77 18.43 -7.20
CA ILE A 191 -3.96 19.85 -6.86
C ILE A 191 -3.25 20.77 -7.86
N SER A 192 -2.02 20.44 -8.26
CA SER A 192 -1.24 21.23 -9.23
C SER A 192 -1.84 21.21 -10.64
N LEU A 193 -2.46 20.10 -11.04
CA LEU A 193 -3.18 20.00 -12.30
C LEU A 193 -4.50 20.78 -12.27
N LEU A 194 -5.22 20.68 -11.14
CA LEU A 194 -6.46 21.41 -10.95
C LEU A 194 -6.24 22.92 -10.91
N ASP A 195 -5.17 23.39 -10.28
CA ASP A 195 -4.82 24.82 -10.22
C ASP A 195 -4.65 25.43 -11.63
N LYS A 196 -4.06 24.68 -12.57
CA LYS A 196 -3.95 25.11 -13.97
C LYS A 196 -5.29 25.22 -14.69
N ILE A 197 -6.25 24.35 -14.36
CA ILE A 197 -7.59 24.33 -14.98
C ILE A 197 -8.51 25.38 -14.33
N VAL A 198 -8.31 25.67 -13.05
CA VAL A 198 -9.10 26.65 -12.28
C VAL A 198 -8.96 28.08 -12.81
N VAL A 199 -7.81 28.42 -13.41
CA VAL A 199 -7.59 29.70 -14.12
C VAL A 199 -8.68 29.96 -15.19
N GLU A 200 -9.34 28.92 -15.72
CA GLU A 200 -10.41 29.06 -16.70
C GLU A 200 -11.83 29.13 -16.11
N ARG A 201 -12.06 28.72 -14.85
CA ARG A 201 -13.42 28.56 -14.27
C ARG A 201 -13.68 29.23 -12.92
N ASN A 202 -12.70 29.88 -12.28
CA ASN A 202 -12.88 30.60 -11.01
C ASN A 202 -13.47 29.75 -9.86
N VAL A 203 -13.05 28.48 -9.75
CA VAL A 203 -13.48 27.53 -8.70
C VAL A 203 -12.30 27.20 -7.79
N ASP A 204 -12.48 27.11 -6.48
CA ASP A 204 -11.39 26.74 -5.55
C ASP A 204 -10.79 25.34 -5.87
N PRO A 205 -9.46 25.21 -6.11
CA PRO A 205 -8.80 23.94 -6.46
C PRO A 205 -8.96 22.86 -5.39
N TYR A 206 -9.03 23.27 -4.12
CA TYR A 206 -9.18 22.36 -2.98
C TYR A 206 -10.56 21.69 -2.94
N VAL A 207 -11.62 22.39 -3.33
CA VAL A 207 -12.98 21.81 -3.41
C VAL A 207 -13.03 20.73 -4.50
N LEU A 208 -12.38 21.01 -5.62
CA LEU A 208 -12.27 20.07 -6.74
C LEU A 208 -11.40 18.85 -6.37
N ALA A 209 -10.32 19.05 -5.60
CA ALA A 209 -9.50 17.95 -5.07
C ALA A 209 -10.29 17.06 -4.09
N ILE A 210 -11.13 17.63 -3.23
CA ILE A 210 -12.03 16.85 -2.36
C ILE A 210 -13.03 16.05 -3.21
N GLY A 211 -13.57 16.65 -4.29
CA GLY A 211 -14.41 15.94 -5.26
C GLY A 211 -13.70 14.76 -5.92
N LEU A 212 -12.43 14.90 -6.28
CA LEU A 212 -11.59 13.79 -6.76
C LEU A 212 -11.39 12.71 -5.68
N GLY A 213 -11.16 13.09 -4.43
CA GLY A 213 -11.08 12.13 -3.32
C GLY A 213 -12.37 11.30 -3.18
N LEU A 214 -13.53 11.96 -3.29
CA LEU A 214 -14.83 11.29 -3.25
C LEU A 214 -15.05 10.35 -4.45
N SER A 215 -14.65 10.75 -5.67
CA SER A 215 -14.73 9.87 -6.84
C SER A 215 -13.83 8.63 -6.68
N HIS A 216 -12.66 8.80 -6.04
CA HIS A 216 -11.78 7.70 -5.68
C HIS A 216 -12.38 6.73 -4.65
N MET A 217 -13.35 7.15 -3.82
CA MET A 217 -14.07 6.24 -2.92
C MET A 217 -15.09 5.37 -3.66
N ILE A 218 -15.70 5.91 -4.72
CA ILE A 218 -16.72 5.20 -5.52
C ILE A 218 -16.09 4.05 -6.32
N GLY A 219 -14.89 4.27 -6.87
CA GLY A 219 -14.19 3.31 -7.73
C GLY A 219 -14.04 1.90 -7.12
N PRO A 220 -13.38 1.75 -5.94
CA PRO A 220 -13.21 0.46 -5.28
C PRO A 220 -14.53 -0.24 -4.92
N VAL A 221 -15.55 0.53 -4.53
CA VAL A 221 -16.88 -0.01 -4.19
C VAL A 221 -17.55 -0.57 -5.44
N LEU A 222 -17.56 0.18 -6.54
CA LEU A 222 -18.09 -0.29 -7.81
C LEU A 222 -17.31 -1.49 -8.34
N ALA A 223 -15.97 -1.43 -8.28
CA ALA A 223 -15.10 -2.52 -8.71
C ALA A 223 -15.40 -3.82 -7.93
N GLU A 224 -15.64 -3.75 -6.62
CA GLU A 224 -16.00 -4.92 -5.83
C GLU A 224 -17.38 -5.47 -6.19
N VAL A 225 -18.38 -4.59 -6.35
CA VAL A 225 -19.74 -4.98 -6.77
C VAL A 225 -19.69 -5.66 -8.14
N PHE A 226 -18.95 -5.10 -9.10
CA PHE A 226 -18.78 -5.68 -10.43
C PHE A 226 -18.00 -6.99 -10.40
N SER A 227 -16.94 -7.08 -9.58
CA SER A 227 -16.17 -8.30 -9.35
C SER A 227 -17.05 -9.42 -8.81
N SER A 228 -17.93 -9.10 -7.85
CA SER A 228 -18.87 -10.06 -7.26
C SER A 228 -19.89 -10.60 -8.27
N LYS A 229 -20.33 -9.76 -9.22
CA LYS A 229 -21.41 -10.07 -10.17
C LYS A 229 -20.93 -10.71 -11.48
N PHE A 230 -19.79 -10.28 -12.02
CA PHE A 230 -19.29 -10.72 -13.34
C PHE A 230 -18.08 -11.64 -13.30
N GLY A 231 -17.46 -11.82 -12.12
CA GLY A 231 -16.24 -12.61 -11.95
C GLY A 231 -14.99 -11.89 -12.44
N VAL A 232 -13.86 -12.17 -11.77
CA VAL A 232 -12.60 -11.40 -11.84
C VAL A 232 -12.05 -11.23 -13.27
N ARG A 233 -12.17 -12.25 -14.13
CA ARG A 233 -11.66 -12.18 -15.52
C ARG A 233 -12.41 -11.18 -16.39
N ARG A 234 -13.74 -11.10 -16.26
CA ARG A 234 -14.54 -10.16 -17.06
C ARG A 234 -14.33 -8.74 -16.60
N THR A 235 -14.23 -8.53 -15.28
CA THR A 235 -13.98 -7.20 -14.70
C THR A 235 -12.66 -6.60 -15.16
N LEU A 236 -11.62 -7.42 -15.30
CA LEU A 236 -10.29 -6.99 -15.73
C LEU A 236 -10.25 -6.59 -17.22
N VAL A 237 -11.08 -7.22 -18.04
CA VAL A 237 -11.25 -6.84 -19.46
C VAL A 237 -12.03 -5.53 -19.57
N TYR A 238 -13.10 -5.35 -18.77
CA TYR A 238 -13.87 -4.10 -18.77
C TYR A 238 -13.09 -2.91 -18.21
N SER A 239 -12.25 -3.10 -17.19
CA SER A 239 -11.42 -2.01 -16.64
C SER A 239 -10.25 -1.61 -17.53
N GLY A 240 -9.88 -2.43 -18.52
CA GLY A 240 -8.85 -2.09 -19.50
C GLY A 240 -9.38 -1.35 -20.73
N VAL A 241 -10.70 -1.24 -20.87
CA VAL A 241 -11.40 -0.59 -22.00
C VAL A 241 -12.00 0.77 -21.60
N LEU A 242 -12.11 1.05 -20.30
CA LEU A 242 -12.57 2.30 -19.69
C LEU A 242 -11.39 3.14 -19.20
#